data_AF-A0A1Y3B8M9-F1
#
_entry.id   AF-A0A1Y3B8M9-F1
#
_cell.length_a   1.000
_cell.length_b   1.000
_cell.length_c   1.000
_cell.angle_alpha   90.00
_cell.angle_beta   90.00
_cell.angle_gamma   90.00
#
_symmetry.space_group_name_H-M   'P 1'
#
loop_
_entity.id
_entity.type
_entity.pdbx_description
1 polymer ?
#
loop_
_entity_poly.entity_id
_entity_poly.type
_entity_poly.pdbx_seq_one_letter_code
_entity_poly.pdbx_strand_id
1 'polypeptide(L)'
;VYRHPYRRSYHKRRRATWENDPDYCDKYVRHAPPYNHGRRLADLMDMAVLDFLIGNMDRHHYETFKTLGNHSFIIHLDHGRGFGKAHHDEISILAPIIQCCLIRNSTLQRLIDLHNGQTLLSG
;
A
#
# COMPACT_ATOMS: atom_id res chain seq x y z
N VAL A 1 -10.23 -11.61 6.29
CA VAL A 1 -8.97 -11.48 5.53
C VAL A 1 -9.32 -11.16 4.09
N TYR A 2 -8.76 -10.10 3.54
CA TYR A 2 -8.92 -9.69 2.13
C TYR A 2 -7.63 -9.97 1.37
N ARG A 3 -7.76 -10.40 0.11
CA ARG A 3 -6.61 -10.54 -0.80
C ARG A 3 -6.16 -9.14 -1.25
N HIS A 4 -4.87 -8.86 -1.17
CA HIS A 4 -4.31 -7.58 -1.61
C HIS A 4 -4.34 -7.51 -3.16
N PRO A 5 -4.83 -6.41 -3.77
CA PRO A 5 -4.92 -6.30 -5.24
C PRO A 5 -3.53 -6.26 -5.88
N TYR A 6 -2.55 -5.67 -5.19
CA TYR A 6 -1.14 -5.68 -5.59
C TYR A 6 -0.35 -6.88 -5.05
N ARG A 7 -1.03 -7.99 -4.72
CA ARG A 7 -0.35 -9.21 -4.30
C ARG A 7 0.62 -9.66 -5.40
N ARG A 8 1.87 -9.94 -5.02
CA ARG A 8 2.89 -10.51 -5.92
C ARG A 8 2.48 -11.91 -6.42
N SER A 9 3.15 -12.38 -7.47
CA SER A 9 2.86 -13.71 -8.03
C SER A 9 3.28 -14.86 -7.11
N TYR A 10 4.26 -14.62 -6.22
CA TYR A 10 4.95 -15.65 -5.43
C TYR A 10 5.51 -16.79 -6.28
N HIS A 11 5.88 -16.48 -7.52
CA HIS A 11 6.31 -17.45 -8.50
C HIS A 11 7.51 -16.92 -9.29
N LYS A 12 8.61 -17.68 -9.32
CA LYS A 12 9.92 -17.23 -9.85
C LYS A 12 9.90 -16.71 -11.29
N ARG A 13 8.96 -17.18 -12.12
CA ARG A 13 8.88 -16.84 -13.56
C ARG A 13 7.62 -16.08 -13.96
N ARG A 14 6.63 -15.99 -13.07
CA ARG A 14 5.34 -15.37 -13.43
C ARG A 14 5.31 -13.99 -12.81
N ARG A 15 4.83 -13.03 -13.58
CA ARG A 15 4.54 -11.68 -13.10
C ARG A 15 3.07 -11.58 -12.69
N ALA A 16 2.77 -10.72 -11.73
CA ALA A 16 1.41 -10.34 -11.38
C ALA A 16 0.84 -9.39 -12.44
N THR A 17 -0.49 -9.27 -12.52
CA THR A 17 -1.14 -8.40 -13.53
C THR A 17 -0.72 -6.94 -13.40
N TRP A 18 -0.64 -6.44 -12.16
CA TRP A 18 -0.21 -5.07 -11.87
C TRP A 18 1.24 -4.77 -12.28
N GLU A 19 2.10 -5.79 -12.42
CA GLU A 19 3.49 -5.63 -12.88
C GLU A 19 3.59 -5.46 -14.40
N ASN A 20 2.53 -5.81 -15.15
CA ASN A 20 2.53 -5.75 -16.62
C ASN A 20 1.59 -4.67 -17.18
N ASP A 21 0.59 -4.21 -16.40
CA ASP A 21 -0.39 -3.22 -16.84
C ASP A 21 -0.22 -1.93 -16.02
N PRO A 22 0.29 -0.84 -16.62
CA PRO A 22 0.45 0.43 -15.91
C PRO A 22 -0.89 1.06 -15.51
N ASP A 23 -1.99 0.74 -16.22
CA ASP A 23 -3.33 1.26 -15.91
C ASP A 23 -4.13 0.31 -15.00
N TYR A 24 -3.46 -0.65 -14.34
CA TYR A 24 -4.12 -1.70 -13.56
C TYR A 24 -5.06 -1.12 -12.48
N CYS A 25 -4.66 -0.01 -11.83
CA CYS A 25 -5.52 0.62 -10.85
C CYS A 25 -6.83 1.13 -11.44
N ASP A 26 -6.74 1.91 -12.52
CA ASP A 26 -7.88 2.55 -13.13
C ASP A 26 -8.76 1.56 -13.89
N LYS A 27 -8.20 0.51 -14.50
CA LYS A 27 -8.98 -0.53 -15.18
C LYS A 27 -9.69 -1.48 -14.21
N TYR A 28 -9.05 -1.85 -13.09
CA TYR A 28 -9.53 -2.96 -12.26
C TYR A 28 -9.73 -2.61 -10.78
N VAL A 29 -8.78 -1.93 -10.14
CA VAL A 29 -8.80 -1.77 -8.68
C VAL A 29 -9.83 -0.75 -8.25
N ARG A 30 -9.77 0.47 -8.79
CA ARG A 30 -10.62 1.61 -8.38
C ARG A 30 -12.11 1.33 -8.57
N HIS A 31 -12.48 0.49 -9.54
CA HIS A 31 -13.89 0.19 -9.83
C HIS A 31 -14.42 -1.06 -9.13
N ALA A 32 -13.56 -1.90 -8.55
CA ALA A 32 -13.97 -3.11 -7.87
C ALA A 32 -14.35 -2.84 -6.40
N PRO A 33 -15.46 -3.41 -5.88
CA PRO A 33 -15.70 -3.47 -4.44
C PRO A 33 -14.58 -4.23 -3.72
N PRO A 34 -14.15 -3.80 -2.52
CA PRO A 34 -14.64 -2.66 -1.72
C PRO A 34 -13.90 -1.33 -1.99
N TYR A 35 -13.11 -1.22 -3.06
CA TYR A 35 -12.25 -0.05 -3.33
C TYR A 35 -12.98 1.11 -4.02
N ASN A 36 -14.09 0.81 -4.68
CA ASN A 36 -14.90 1.79 -5.40
C ASN A 36 -15.68 2.76 -4.52
N HIS A 37 -15.77 2.51 -3.21
CA HIS A 37 -16.45 3.38 -2.26
C HIS A 37 -15.70 3.48 -0.92
N GLY A 38 -15.89 4.62 -0.24
CA GLY A 38 -15.37 4.84 1.10
C GLY A 38 -13.84 4.96 1.16
N ARG A 39 -13.27 4.53 2.29
CA ARG A 39 -11.86 4.78 2.62
C ARG A 39 -10.88 3.71 2.13
N ARG A 40 -11.36 2.56 1.64
CA ARG A 40 -10.53 1.36 1.49
C ARG A 40 -9.39 1.53 0.49
N LEU A 41 -9.63 2.22 -0.63
CA LEU A 41 -8.55 2.49 -1.59
C LEU A 41 -7.49 3.40 -0.99
N ALA A 42 -7.88 4.45 -0.27
CA ALA A 42 -6.95 5.34 0.42
C ALA A 42 -6.18 4.62 1.55
N ASP A 43 -6.82 3.70 2.29
CA ASP A 43 -6.13 2.88 3.29
C ASP A 43 -5.05 1.98 2.66
N LEU A 44 -5.26 1.47 1.44
CA LEU A 44 -4.20 0.75 0.71
C LEU A 44 -3.02 1.66 0.34
N MET A 45 -3.27 2.94 0.02
CA MET A 45 -2.19 3.89 -0.28
C MET A 45 -1.35 4.16 0.96
N ASP A 46 -1.98 4.40 2.10
CA ASP A 46 -1.27 4.59 3.38
C ASP A 46 -0.46 3.35 3.78
N MET A 47 -1.03 2.17 3.58
CA MET A 47 -0.33 0.90 3.79
C MET A 47 0.89 0.78 2.87
N ALA A 48 0.77 1.14 1.59
CA ALA A 48 1.89 1.12 0.65
C ALA A 48 3.00 2.10 1.04
N VAL A 49 2.67 3.28 1.57
CA VAL A 49 3.65 4.22 2.16
C VAL A 49 4.41 3.54 3.29
N LEU A 50 3.70 2.94 4.26
CA LEU A 50 4.32 2.27 5.39
C LEU A 50 5.21 1.11 4.94
N ASP A 51 4.68 0.21 4.10
CA ASP A 51 5.40 -0.95 3.60
C ASP A 51 6.65 -0.53 2.80
N PHE A 52 6.61 0.60 2.08
CA PHE A 52 7.78 1.14 1.38
C PHE A 52 8.84 1.64 2.35
N LEU A 53 8.46 2.44 3.35
CA LEU A 53 9.38 2.98 4.36
C LEU A 53 10.12 1.89 5.13
N ILE A 54 9.47 0.73 5.33
CA ILE A 54 10.09 -0.42 5.99
C ILE A 54 10.61 -1.47 5.00
N GLY A 55 10.50 -1.29 3.69
CA GLY A 55 10.91 -2.27 2.69
C GLY A 55 10.17 -3.63 2.74
N ASN A 56 8.92 -3.66 3.22
CA ASN A 56 8.12 -4.88 3.32
C ASN A 56 7.43 -5.22 2.00
N MET A 57 7.92 -6.26 1.32
CA MET A 57 7.36 -6.74 0.06
C MET A 57 6.27 -7.80 0.21
N ASP A 58 6.00 -8.28 1.43
CA ASP A 58 5.19 -9.48 1.66
C ASP A 58 3.72 -9.20 1.97
N ARG A 59 3.23 -8.00 1.63
CA ARG A 59 1.83 -7.61 1.79
C ARG A 59 0.93 -8.32 0.76
N HIS A 60 0.59 -9.59 1.02
CA HIS A 60 -0.29 -10.38 0.17
C HIS A 60 -1.76 -10.37 0.59
N HIS A 61 -2.01 -10.03 1.85
CA HIS A 61 -3.33 -9.96 2.46
C HIS A 61 -3.39 -8.74 3.37
N TYR A 62 -4.62 -8.34 3.70
CA TYR A 62 -4.85 -7.35 4.73
C TYR A 62 -6.12 -7.69 5.52
N GLU A 63 -6.19 -7.16 6.73
CA GLU A 63 -7.27 -7.44 7.68
C GLU A 63 -8.00 -6.18 8.11
N THR A 64 -9.22 -6.39 8.60
CA THR A 64 -10.16 -5.35 9.01
C THR A 64 -11.03 -5.88 10.11
N PHE A 65 -11.56 -5.01 10.98
CA PHE A 65 -12.53 -5.41 11.99
C PHE A 65 -13.87 -5.80 11.34
N LYS A 66 -14.19 -7.09 11.33
CA LYS A 66 -15.43 -7.63 10.74
C LYS A 66 -16.69 -6.96 11.32
N THR A 67 -16.67 -6.64 12.62
CA THR A 67 -17.79 -6.00 13.33
C THR A 67 -18.15 -4.62 12.79
N LEU A 68 -17.21 -3.92 12.15
CA LEU A 68 -17.41 -2.58 11.58
C LEU A 68 -17.67 -2.59 10.06
N GLY A 69 -17.68 -3.77 9.44
CA GLY A 69 -17.93 -3.94 8.00
C GLY A 69 -16.97 -3.11 7.13
N ASN A 70 -17.53 -2.36 6.17
CA ASN A 70 -16.75 -1.50 5.27
C ASN A 70 -16.36 -0.14 5.89
N HIS A 71 -16.86 0.18 7.09
CA HIS A 71 -16.52 1.40 7.83
C HIS A 71 -15.34 1.20 8.79
N SER A 72 -14.51 0.19 8.56
CA SER A 72 -13.28 -0.04 9.31
C SER A 72 -12.05 0.48 8.55
N PHE A 73 -10.93 0.56 9.26
CA PHE A 73 -9.60 0.73 8.67
C PHE A 73 -8.92 -0.63 8.44
N ILE A 74 -7.82 -0.61 7.69
CA ILE A 74 -6.94 -1.76 7.51
C ILE A 74 -6.01 -1.89 8.71
N ILE A 75 -5.93 -3.09 9.29
CA ILE A 75 -5.02 -3.39 10.40
C ILE A 75 -3.61 -3.65 9.83
N HIS A 76 -2.63 -2.87 10.29
CA HIS A 76 -1.23 -3.01 9.89
C HIS A 76 -0.55 -4.09 10.75
N LEU A 77 -0.45 -5.32 10.22
CA LEU A 77 0.18 -6.49 10.88
C LEU A 77 1.25 -7.11 9.97
N ASP A 78 1.90 -8.19 10.39
CA ASP A 78 2.86 -8.96 9.58
C ASP A 78 4.06 -8.16 9.04
N HIS A 79 4.68 -7.35 9.89
CA HIS A 79 5.85 -6.52 9.54
C HIS A 79 7.20 -7.24 9.69
N GLY A 80 7.21 -8.54 10.03
CA GLY A 80 8.44 -9.30 10.31
C GLY A 80 9.40 -9.44 9.13
N ARG A 81 8.97 -9.08 7.91
CA ARG A 81 9.80 -9.03 6.70
C ARG A 81 10.17 -7.62 6.25
N GLY A 82 9.94 -6.61 7.09
CA GLY A 82 10.51 -5.28 6.92
C GLY A 82 11.98 -5.20 7.31
N PHE A 83 12.62 -4.08 7.01
CA PHE A 83 14.00 -3.69 7.34
C PHE A 83 15.08 -4.70 6.91
N GLY A 84 14.80 -5.53 5.90
CA GLY A 84 15.73 -6.58 5.45
C GLY A 84 16.90 -6.07 4.61
N LYS A 85 16.83 -4.86 4.05
CA LYS A 85 17.89 -4.26 3.22
C LYS A 85 17.99 -2.75 3.46
N ALA A 86 19.09 -2.28 4.06
CA ALA A 86 19.28 -0.86 4.38
C ALA A 86 19.74 0.02 3.20
N HIS A 87 20.26 -0.58 2.13
CA HIS A 87 20.83 0.13 0.98
C HIS A 87 20.08 -0.17 -0.32
N HIS A 88 18.82 -0.57 -0.23
CA HIS A 88 18.01 -0.93 -1.39
C HIS A 88 16.55 -0.56 -1.15
N ASP A 89 16.05 0.36 -1.96
CA ASP A 89 14.65 0.75 -1.98
C ASP A 89 13.89 -0.09 -3.01
N GLU A 90 12.89 -0.84 -2.55
CA GLU A 90 12.03 -1.60 -3.46
C GLU A 90 10.88 -0.72 -3.97
N ILE A 91 11.12 -0.02 -5.09
CA ILE A 91 10.16 0.92 -5.69
C ILE A 91 8.84 0.23 -6.06
N SER A 92 8.83 -1.07 -6.38
CA SER A 92 7.60 -1.77 -6.74
C SER A 92 6.56 -1.82 -5.60
N ILE A 93 6.96 -1.57 -4.34
CA ILE A 93 6.00 -1.42 -3.23
C ILE A 93 5.10 -0.19 -3.42
N LEU A 94 5.60 0.87 -4.07
CA LEU A 94 4.84 2.09 -4.36
C LEU A 94 3.93 1.99 -5.59
N ALA A 95 3.88 0.84 -6.27
CA ALA A 95 3.00 0.62 -7.42
C ALA A 95 1.53 1.03 -7.18
N PRO A 96 0.90 0.81 -6.00
CA PRO A 96 -0.45 1.30 -5.73
C PRO A 96 -0.59 2.82 -5.87
N ILE A 97 0.36 3.58 -5.33
CA ILE A 97 0.32 5.05 -5.34
C ILE A 97 0.61 5.57 -6.75
N ILE A 98 1.61 4.98 -7.41
CA ILE A 98 2.02 5.37 -8.77
C ILE A 98 0.88 5.11 -9.77
N GLN A 99 0.21 3.97 -9.69
CA GLN A 99 -0.84 3.59 -10.65
C GLN A 99 -2.19 4.25 -10.33
N CYS A 100 -2.53 4.45 -9.04
CA CYS A 100 -3.80 5.07 -8.67
C CYS A 100 -3.74 6.61 -8.59
N CYS A 101 -2.55 7.20 -8.51
CA CYS A 101 -2.35 8.64 -8.30
C CYS A 101 -3.23 9.21 -7.18
N LEU A 102 -3.36 8.47 -6.07
CA LEU A 102 -4.21 8.80 -4.94
C LEU A 102 -3.38 8.81 -3.66
N ILE A 103 -3.54 9.84 -2.84
CA ILE A 103 -3.02 9.89 -1.49
C ILE A 103 -4.00 10.63 -0.58
N ARG A 104 -4.15 10.19 0.67
CA ARG A 104 -4.97 10.91 1.64
C ARG A 104 -4.27 12.21 2.01
N ASN A 105 -5.04 13.31 2.04
CA ASN A 105 -4.49 14.63 2.38
C ASN A 105 -3.72 14.63 3.71
N SER A 106 -4.28 14.01 4.77
CA SER A 106 -3.59 13.90 6.06
C SER A 106 -2.25 13.16 5.97
N THR A 107 -2.16 12.12 5.14
CA THR A 107 -0.93 11.36 4.92
C THR A 107 0.09 12.20 4.17
N LEU A 108 -0.33 12.88 3.10
CA LEU A 108 0.53 13.77 2.34
C LEU A 108 1.09 14.90 3.23
N GLN A 109 0.23 15.58 3.98
CA GLN A 109 0.65 16.64 4.90
C GLN A 109 1.67 16.11 5.90
N ARG A 110 1.39 14.95 6.53
CA ARG A 110 2.33 14.35 7.48
C ARG A 110 3.67 14.00 6.84
N LEU A 111 3.68 13.48 5.61
CA LEU A 111 4.91 13.18 4.88
C LEU A 111 5.71 14.45 4.55
N ILE A 112 5.05 15.52 4.14
CA ILE A 112 5.68 16.83 3.92
C ILE A 112 6.29 17.36 5.22
N ASP A 113 5.55 17.29 6.33
CA ASP A 113 6.04 17.74 7.63
C ASP A 113 7.25 16.91 8.10
N LEU A 114 7.26 15.59 7.85
CA LEU A 114 8.38 14.71 8.19
C LEU A 114 9.60 14.89 7.28
N HIS A 115 9.42 15.48 6.09
CA HIS A 115 10.49 15.74 5.14
C HIS A 115 11.09 17.14 5.30
N ASN A 116 10.25 18.15 5.51
CA ASN A 116 10.63 19.56 5.51
C ASN A 116 10.52 20.23 6.90
N GLY A 117 9.88 19.58 7.86
CA GLY A 117 9.63 20.14 9.18
C GLY A 117 10.85 20.10 10.10
N GLN A 118 10.65 20.58 11.33
CA GLN A 118 11.71 20.63 12.34
C GLN A 118 12.14 19.25 12.85
N THR A 119 11.21 18.29 12.87
CA THR A 119 11.47 16.91 13.26
C THR A 119 11.36 16.02 12.04
N LEU A 120 12.49 15.47 11.60
CA LEU A 120 12.57 14.54 10.48
C LEU A 120 12.09 13.15 10.90
N LEU A 121 11.75 12.29 9.93
CA LEU A 121 11.30 10.92 10.22
C LEU A 121 12.26 10.10 11.09
N SER A 122 13.56 10.28 10.90
CA SER A 122 14.62 9.56 11.63
C SER A 122 15.36 10.43 12.66
N GLY A 123 14.84 11.64 12.95
CA GLY A 123 15.51 12.68 13.74
C GLY A 123 14.79 13.02 15.04
#